data_AF-A0A6B2DLG9-F1
#
_entry.id   AF-A0A6B2DLG9-F1
#
_cell.length_a   1.000
_cell.length_b   1.000
_cell.length_c   1.000
_cell.angle_alpha   90.00
_cell.angle_beta   90.00
_cell.angle_gamma   90.00
#
_symmetry.space_group_name_H-M   'P 1'
#
loop_
_entity.id
_entity.type
_entity.pdbx_description
1 polymer ?
#
loop_
_entity_poly.entity_id
_entity_poly.type
_entity_poly.pdbx_seq_one_letter_code
_entity_poly.pdbx_strand_id
1 'polypeptide(L)'
;MIIGEAGQAARALWGDVFDTPGRVYGGGGGGGGQFKMDPEELKALIGQWEDVLDKIVDDGRKIREIAYASGIAPGKDPSSGSYASTTSDSVLALLRQNDSMRKYAQEYVKKLKEAQSKTVVTDQDLSDTFKA
;
A
#
# COMPACT_ATOMS: atom_id res chain seq x y z
N MET A 1 1.75 -11.91 19.53
CA MET A 1 0.65 -10.97 19.27
C MET A 1 1.23 -9.57 19.38
N ILE A 2 1.59 -8.98 18.24
CA ILE A 2 1.81 -7.53 18.14
C ILE A 2 0.93 -7.09 17.00
N ILE A 3 -0.10 -6.39 17.41
CA ILE A 3 -1.07 -5.83 16.53
C ILE A 3 -0.95 -4.33 16.79
N GLY A 4 0.01 -3.69 16.12
CA GLY A 4 0.02 -2.24 16.02
C GLY A 4 -1.18 -1.80 15.20
N GLU A 5 -1.73 -0.63 15.52
CA GLU A 5 -2.89 -0.02 14.86
C GLU A 5 -2.73 0.03 13.32
N ALA A 6 -1.50 0.21 12.84
CA ALA A 6 -1.15 0.15 11.41
C ALA A 6 -1.28 -1.26 10.80
N GLY A 7 -0.97 -2.31 11.56
CA GLY A 7 -1.12 -3.71 11.13
C GLY A 7 -2.58 -4.16 11.11
N GLN A 8 -3.41 -3.62 12.03
CA GLN A 8 -4.87 -3.76 11.93
C GLN A 8 -5.42 -3.02 10.73
N ALA A 9 -4.97 -1.79 10.50
CA ALA A 9 -5.44 -0.99 9.36
C ALA A 9 -5.09 -1.66 8.03
N ALA A 10 -3.86 -2.18 7.89
CA ALA A 10 -3.47 -2.93 6.70
C ALA A 10 -4.29 -4.22 6.51
N ARG A 11 -4.53 -4.98 7.58
CA ARG A 11 -5.33 -6.22 7.49
C ARG A 11 -6.83 -5.97 7.30
N ALA A 12 -7.35 -4.87 7.82
CA ALA A 12 -8.74 -4.46 7.64
C ALA A 12 -9.01 -3.93 6.23
N LEU A 13 -8.01 -3.33 5.59
CA LEU A 13 -8.12 -2.77 4.23
C LEU A 13 -7.72 -3.77 3.13
N TRP A 14 -6.85 -4.73 3.43
CA TRP A 14 -6.16 -5.56 2.43
C TRP A 14 -6.10 -7.05 2.80
N GLY A 15 -7.00 -7.52 3.66
CA GLY A 15 -6.96 -8.86 4.29
C GLY A 15 -6.60 -10.01 3.33
N ASP A 16 -7.20 -10.01 2.15
CA ASP A 16 -7.05 -11.05 1.13
C ASP A 16 -5.68 -11.03 0.43
N VAL A 17 -5.01 -9.88 0.40
CA VAL A 17 -3.68 -9.73 -0.23
C VAL A 17 -2.58 -10.34 0.64
N PHE A 18 -2.82 -10.40 1.95
CA PHE A 18 -1.88 -10.92 2.93
C PHE A 18 -2.24 -12.32 3.47
N ASP A 19 -3.18 -13.02 2.82
CA ASP A 19 -3.61 -14.38 3.20
C ASP A 19 -2.58 -15.47 2.81
N THR A 20 -1.43 -15.08 2.28
CA THR A 20 -0.23 -15.92 2.28
C THR A 20 0.23 -16.05 3.74
N PRO A 21 0.50 -17.25 4.29
CA PRO A 21 0.88 -17.43 5.69
C PRO A 21 2.27 -16.82 5.96
N GLY A 22 2.31 -15.50 6.13
CA GLY A 22 3.45 -14.68 6.46
C GLY A 22 2.96 -13.48 7.26
N ARG A 23 3.56 -13.25 8.43
CA ARG A 23 3.07 -12.26 9.39
C ARG A 23 3.05 -10.85 8.77
N VAL A 24 1.87 -10.24 8.70
CA VAL A 24 1.71 -8.83 8.29
C VAL A 24 2.35 -7.92 9.32
N TYR A 25 3.44 -7.25 8.96
CA TYR A 25 4.14 -6.30 9.83
C TYR A 25 3.67 -4.88 9.55
N GLY A 26 2.87 -4.33 10.47
CA GLY A 26 2.43 -2.95 10.47
C GLY A 26 3.32 -2.09 11.37
N GLY A 27 4.13 -1.22 10.79
CA GLY A 27 4.93 -0.23 11.47
C GLY A 27 4.07 0.94 11.96
N GLY A 28 4.00 1.10 13.28
CA GLY A 28 3.45 2.26 13.98
C GLY A 28 4.48 2.77 14.98
N GLY A 29 4.68 4.09 15.00
CA GLY A 29 5.80 4.74 15.67
C GLY A 29 5.76 4.80 17.19
N GLY A 30 6.88 5.22 17.75
CA GLY A 30 6.96 5.87 19.06
C GLY A 30 6.64 4.99 20.27
N GLY A 31 7.40 3.92 20.48
CA GLY A 31 7.34 3.18 21.73
C GLY A 31 8.30 2.01 21.69
N GLY A 32 9.27 2.00 22.60
CA GLY A 32 10.30 0.97 22.70
C GLY A 32 9.68 -0.42 22.84
N GLY A 33 9.60 -1.15 21.73
CA GLY A 33 9.42 -2.59 21.67
C GLY A 33 10.47 -3.10 20.71
N GLN A 34 11.51 -3.75 21.23
CA GLN A 34 12.61 -4.33 20.45
C GLN A 34 12.09 -5.52 19.64
N PHE A 35 11.41 -5.25 18.53
CA PHE A 35 11.12 -6.26 17.54
C PHE A 35 12.30 -6.32 16.57
N LYS A 36 13.22 -7.24 16.83
CA LYS A 36 14.21 -7.68 15.85
C LYS A 36 13.46 -8.45 14.76
N MET A 37 13.05 -7.76 13.71
CA MET A 37 12.67 -8.39 12.45
C MET A 37 13.97 -8.77 11.75
N ASP A 38 14.11 -10.02 11.33
CA ASP A 38 15.31 -10.44 10.62
C ASP A 38 15.38 -9.70 9.26
N PRO A 39 16.57 -9.33 8.76
CA PRO A 39 16.70 -8.56 7.52
C PRO A 39 15.99 -9.18 6.31
N GLU A 40 15.91 -10.52 6.27
CA GLU A 40 15.19 -11.27 5.23
C GLU A 40 13.66 -11.14 5.36
N GLU A 41 13.11 -11.10 6.58
CA GLU A 41 11.68 -10.87 6.79
C GLU A 41 11.29 -9.45 6.38
N LEU A 42 12.14 -8.45 6.68
CA LEU A 42 11.92 -7.07 6.26
C LEU A 42 11.98 -6.93 4.74
N LYS A 43 12.92 -7.61 4.08
CA LYS A 43 13.03 -7.66 2.62
C LYS A 43 11.80 -8.31 1.98
N ALA A 44 11.32 -9.42 2.52
CA ALA A 44 10.10 -10.09 2.04
C ALA A 44 8.86 -9.19 2.18
N LEU A 45 8.74 -8.48 3.31
CA LEU A 45 7.66 -7.53 3.52
C LEU A 45 7.71 -6.35 2.53
N ILE A 46 8.90 -5.80 2.27
CA ILE A 46 9.08 -4.76 1.24
C ILE A 46 8.57 -5.26 -0.10
N GLY A 47 8.95 -6.48 -0.51
CA GLY A 47 8.48 -7.08 -1.77
C GLY A 47 6.96 -7.21 -1.84
N GLN A 48 6.31 -7.68 -0.77
CA GLN A 48 4.84 -7.76 -0.73
C GLN A 48 4.16 -6.39 -0.92
N TRP A 49 4.70 -5.34 -0.31
CA TRP A 49 4.17 -3.99 -0.48
C TRP A 49 4.45 -3.39 -1.85
N GLU A 50 5.58 -3.73 -2.46
CA GLU A 50 5.86 -3.40 -3.87
C GLU A 50 4.87 -4.09 -4.81
N ASP A 51 4.56 -5.37 -4.59
CA ASP A 51 3.53 -6.09 -5.36
C ASP A 51 2.13 -5.46 -5.20
N VAL A 52 1.78 -5.02 -3.98
CA VAL A 52 0.52 -4.30 -3.73
C VAL A 52 0.51 -2.98 -4.48
N LEU A 53 1.61 -2.23 -4.45
CA LEU A 53 1.74 -0.96 -5.14
C LEU A 53 1.56 -1.12 -6.66
N ASP A 54 2.15 -2.15 -7.25
CA ASP A 54 2.02 -2.44 -8.67
C ASP A 54 0.56 -2.75 -9.04
N LYS A 55 -0.15 -3.56 -8.24
CA LYS A 55 -1.58 -3.83 -8.43
C LYS A 55 -2.42 -2.54 -8.35
N ILE A 56 -2.14 -1.66 -7.38
CA ILE A 56 -2.83 -0.37 -7.26
C ILE A 56 -2.61 0.48 -8.50
N VAL A 57 -1.38 0.53 -9.02
CA VAL A 57 -1.04 1.29 -10.24
C VAL A 57 -1.79 0.75 -11.45
N ASP A 58 -1.86 -0.58 -11.58
CA ASP A 58 -2.59 -1.27 -12.65
C ASP A 58 -4.09 -1.00 -12.60
N ASP A 59 -4.69 -1.09 -11.41
CA ASP A 59 -6.09 -0.77 -11.23
C ASP A 59 -6.36 0.71 -11.50
N GLY A 60 -5.44 1.61 -11.13
CA GLY A 60 -5.51 3.02 -11.51
C GLY A 60 -5.54 3.25 -13.02
N ARG A 61 -4.84 2.42 -13.81
CA ARG A 61 -4.91 2.47 -15.28
C ARG A 61 -6.31 2.05 -15.78
N LYS A 62 -6.83 0.92 -15.30
CA LYS A 62 -8.18 0.43 -15.65
C LYS A 62 -9.27 1.43 -15.27
N ILE A 63 -9.17 2.04 -14.08
CA ILE A 63 -10.14 3.04 -13.62
C ILE A 63 -10.14 4.26 -14.56
N ARG A 64 -8.97 4.71 -15.03
CA ARG A 64 -8.89 5.81 -16.01
C ARG A 64 -9.54 5.46 -17.35
N GLU A 65 -9.38 4.22 -17.81
CA GLU A 65 -10.05 3.74 -19.02
C GLU A 65 -11.58 3.73 -18.85
N ILE A 66 -12.08 3.28 -17.70
CA ILE A 66 -13.51 3.31 -17.37
C ILE A 66 -14.01 4.76 -17.27
N ALA A 67 -13.25 5.66 -16.66
CA ALA A 67 -13.61 7.07 -16.51
C ALA A 67 -13.80 7.77 -17.86
N TYR A 68 -12.99 7.39 -18.86
CA TYR A 68 -13.12 7.90 -20.21
C TYR A 68 -14.43 7.45 -20.87
N ALA A 69 -14.85 6.19 -20.62
CA ALA A 69 -16.07 5.64 -21.20
C ALA A 69 -17.35 6.06 -20.46
N SER A 70 -17.28 6.29 -19.14
CA SER A 70 -18.46 6.49 -18.28
C SER A 70 -19.19 7.82 -18.50
N GLY A 71 -18.54 8.81 -19.12
CA GLY A 71 -19.16 10.09 -19.49
C GLY A 71 -20.08 10.01 -20.70
N ILE A 72 -20.11 8.89 -21.42
CA ILE A 72 -20.88 8.73 -22.65
C ILE A 72 -22.24 8.12 -22.31
N ALA A 73 -23.30 8.93 -22.40
CA ALA A 73 -24.66 8.46 -22.21
C ALA A 73 -25.08 7.49 -23.34
N PRO A 74 -25.70 6.34 -23.03
CA PRO A 74 -26.13 5.36 -24.04
C PRO A 74 -27.33 5.85 -24.88
N GLY A 75 -28.10 6.81 -24.34
CA GLY A 75 -29.25 7.44 -24.99
C GLY A 75 -29.24 8.96 -24.83
N LYS A 76 -30.08 9.65 -25.61
CA LYS A 76 -30.26 11.12 -25.55
C LYS A 76 -31.35 11.56 -24.56
N ASP A 77 -31.99 10.62 -23.88
CA ASP A 77 -33.01 10.92 -22.89
C ASP A 77 -32.39 11.43 -21.57
N PRO A 78 -33.15 12.18 -20.76
CA PRO A 78 -32.63 12.71 -19.49
C PRO A 78 -32.13 11.64 -18.51
N SER A 79 -32.72 10.44 -18.51
CA SER A 79 -32.34 9.36 -17.59
C SER A 79 -30.97 8.79 -17.97
N SER A 80 -30.70 8.59 -19.26
CA SER A 80 -29.39 8.20 -19.78
C SER A 80 -28.30 9.23 -19.42
N GLY A 81 -28.62 10.52 -19.53
CA GLY A 81 -27.71 11.60 -19.13
C GLY A 81 -27.41 11.59 -17.63
N SER A 82 -28.44 11.43 -16.79
CA SER A 82 -28.27 11.34 -15.33
C SER A 82 -27.44 10.12 -14.93
N TYR A 83 -27.70 8.96 -15.54
CA TYR A 83 -26.94 7.74 -15.28
C TYR A 83 -25.45 7.91 -15.63
N ALA A 84 -25.14 8.48 -16.80
CA ALA A 84 -23.76 8.75 -17.21
C ALA A 84 -23.06 9.72 -16.24
N SER A 85 -23.74 10.79 -15.81
CA SER A 85 -23.20 11.73 -14.82
C SER A 85 -22.87 11.04 -13.50
N THR A 86 -23.82 10.32 -12.90
CA THR A 86 -23.61 9.65 -11.61
C THR A 86 -22.54 8.56 -11.70
N THR A 87 -22.49 7.83 -12.81
CA THR A 87 -21.45 6.83 -13.06
C THR A 87 -20.08 7.51 -13.17
N SER A 88 -19.97 8.60 -13.92
CA SER A 88 -18.74 9.39 -14.03
C SER A 88 -18.26 9.89 -12.67
N ASP A 89 -19.14 10.46 -11.86
CA ASP A 89 -18.81 10.93 -10.51
C ASP A 89 -18.30 9.80 -9.60
N SER A 90 -18.93 8.62 -9.68
CA SER A 90 -18.53 7.44 -8.91
C SER A 90 -17.16 6.92 -9.34
N VAL A 91 -16.88 6.88 -10.64
CA VAL A 91 -15.59 6.43 -11.17
C VAL A 91 -14.48 7.43 -10.82
N LEU A 92 -14.76 8.74 -10.85
CA LEU A 92 -13.82 9.76 -10.41
C LEU A 92 -13.53 9.66 -8.91
N ALA A 93 -14.53 9.35 -8.08
CA ALA A 93 -14.33 9.09 -6.65
C ALA A 93 -13.43 7.86 -6.43
N LEU A 94 -13.65 6.77 -7.18
CA LEU A 94 -12.82 5.58 -7.16
C LEU A 94 -11.37 5.88 -7.57
N LEU A 95 -11.17 6.71 -8.60
CA LEU A 95 -9.83 7.13 -9.02
C LEU A 95 -9.09 7.88 -7.91
N ARG A 96 -9.76 8.82 -7.23
CA ARG A 96 -9.18 9.56 -6.10
C ARG A 96 -8.82 8.63 -4.94
N GLN A 97 -9.66 7.64 -4.66
CA GLN A 97 -9.37 6.62 -3.65
C GLN A 97 -8.12 5.81 -4.05
N ASN A 98 -8.03 5.34 -5.29
CA ASN A 98 -6.87 4.61 -5.80
C ASN A 98 -5.58 5.44 -5.69
N ASP A 99 -5.61 6.73 -6.04
CA ASP A 99 -4.46 7.63 -5.89
C ASP A 99 -4.02 7.78 -4.41
N SER A 100 -4.99 7.86 -3.48
CA SER A 100 -4.71 7.90 -2.04
C SER A 100 -4.04 6.61 -1.55
N MET A 101 -4.55 5.45 -1.98
CA MET A 101 -3.97 4.15 -1.65
C MET A 101 -2.55 4.02 -2.20
N ARG A 102 -2.31 4.45 -3.44
CA ARG A 102 -0.98 4.46 -4.05
C ARG A 102 0.01 5.28 -3.22
N LYS A 103 -0.38 6.51 -2.85
CA LYS A 103 0.47 7.39 -2.05
C LYS A 103 0.80 6.77 -0.70
N TYR A 104 -0.19 6.17 -0.04
CA TYR A 104 0.04 5.49 1.23
C TYR A 104 1.04 4.33 1.10
N ALA A 105 0.85 3.45 0.10
CA ALA A 105 1.73 2.31 -0.14
C ALA A 105 3.17 2.77 -0.45
N GLN A 106 3.34 3.81 -1.28
CA GLN A 106 4.66 4.39 -1.59
C GLN A 106 5.38 4.92 -0.34
N GLU A 107 4.69 5.70 0.50
CA GLU A 107 5.26 6.23 1.74
C GLU A 107 5.58 5.11 2.73
N TYR A 108 4.80 4.03 2.74
CA TYR A 108 5.06 2.88 3.60
C TYR A 108 6.29 2.08 3.14
N VAL A 109 6.40 1.76 1.84
CA VAL A 109 7.59 1.13 1.26
C VAL A 109 8.85 1.95 1.56
N LYS A 110 8.77 3.28 1.42
CA LYS A 110 9.88 4.18 1.76
C LYS A 110 10.33 4.02 3.21
N LYS A 111 9.39 4.02 4.17
CA LYS A 111 9.71 3.82 5.60
C LYS A 111 10.34 2.46 5.88
N LEU A 112 9.88 1.40 5.21
CA LEU A 112 10.46 0.06 5.34
C LEU A 112 11.90 0.01 4.82
N LYS A 113 12.17 0.62 3.66
CA LYS A 113 13.54 0.71 3.11
C LYS A 113 14.46 1.56 3.98
N GLU A 114 13.98 2.65 4.55
CA GLU A 114 14.74 3.46 5.52
C GLU A 114 15.06 2.68 6.79
N ALA A 115 14.13 1.88 7.30
CA ALA A 115 14.37 0.99 8.44
C ALA A 115 15.43 -0.08 8.11
N GLN A 116 15.34 -0.69 6.94
CA GLN A 116 16.32 -1.69 6.48
C GLN A 116 17.74 -1.10 6.42
N SER A 117 17.88 0.08 5.83
CA SER A 117 19.18 0.76 5.72
C SER A 117 19.79 1.07 7.10
N LYS A 118 18.97 1.58 8.05
CA LYS A 118 19.43 1.87 9.41
C LYS A 118 19.87 0.61 10.17
N THR A 119 19.16 -0.51 10.01
CA THR A 119 19.54 -1.79 10.61
C THR A 119 20.88 -2.30 10.07
N VAL A 120 21.07 -2.26 8.74
CA VAL A 120 22.32 -2.70 8.11
C VAL A 120 23.52 -1.86 8.55
N VAL A 121 23.37 -0.53 8.60
CA VAL A 121 24.43 0.38 9.07
C VAL A 121 24.79 0.09 10.53
N THR A 122 23.80 -0.12 11.40
CA THR A 122 24.03 -0.43 12.82
C THR A 122 24.78 -1.77 12.99
N ASP A 123 24.44 -2.79 12.20
CA ASP A 123 25.11 -4.09 12.25
C ASP A 123 26.55 -4.02 11.70
N GLN A 124 26.80 -3.20 10.67
CA GLN A 124 28.15 -2.96 10.13
C GLN A 124 29.05 -2.22 11.13
N ASP A 125 28.58 -1.12 11.73
CA ASP A 125 29.33 -0.37 12.74
C ASP A 125 29.68 -1.22 13.96
N LEU A 126 28.75 -2.08 14.40
CA LEU A 126 29.00 -3.03 15.49
C LEU A 126 30.03 -4.10 15.07
N SER A 127 29.89 -4.68 13.87
CA SER A 127 30.83 -5.66 13.33
C SER A 127 32.26 -5.10 13.20
N ASP A 128 32.42 -3.84 12.79
CA ASP A 128 33.71 -3.20 12.64
C ASP A 128 34.33 -2.83 14.01
N THR A 129 33.50 -2.48 14.99
CA THR A 129 33.93 -2.26 16.38
C THR A 129 34.47 -3.54 17.04
N PHE A 130 33.96 -4.72 16.69
CA PHE A 130 34.46 -6.00 17.21
C PHE A 130 35.72 -6.53 16.48
N LYS A 131 36.17 -5.87 15.40
CA LYS A 131 37.37 -6.24 14.63
C LYS A 131 38.59 -5.34 14.87
N ALA A 132 38.47 -4.33 15.73
CA ALA A 132 39.58 -3.47 16.19
C ALA A 132 40.06 -3.90 17.59
#